data_AF-A0A914VXF7-F1
#
_entry.id   AF-A0A914VXF7-F1
#
_cell.length_a   1.000
_cell.length_b   1.000
_cell.length_c   1.000
_cell.angle_alpha   90.00
_cell.angle_beta   90.00
_cell.angle_gamma   90.00
#
_symmetry.space_group_name_H-M   'P 1'
#
loop_
_entity.id
_entity.type
_entity.pdbx_description
1 polymer ?
#
loop_
_entity_poly.entity_id
_entity_poly.type
_entity_poly.pdbx_seq_one_letter_code
_entity_poly.pdbx_strand_id
1 'polypeptide(L)'
;MSVATIDAIGMSNFNHRDNKYTCCCGNIHVLSATRAIAVLCVILLVCEALTCAQNVVEDDFTSNYGLMAQILSLVIGSFVLTALVLGLLFERKLLLLPFILSMSLTTIFMSLLIFFLLIVLLGNFQDILMSFLTDETRNSLNGNPKGEAVIRVALALSIVIMLMILSVQLWWLSICINCYRYLSDKRKAWIRTPV
;
A
#
# COMPACT_ATOMS: atom_id res chain seq x y z
N MET A 1 24.91 38.48 17.63
CA MET A 1 25.14 37.14 17.04
C MET A 1 23.83 36.72 16.39
N SER A 2 23.81 36.55 15.06
CA SER A 2 22.55 36.41 14.32
C SER A 2 21.95 35.01 14.47
N VAL A 3 20.62 34.92 14.47
CA VAL A 3 19.86 33.65 14.52
C VAL A 3 20.31 32.68 13.41
N ALA A 4 20.73 33.20 12.25
CA ALA A 4 21.23 32.39 11.13
C ALA A 4 22.55 31.64 11.42
N THR A 5 23.36 32.12 12.35
CA THR A 5 24.61 31.43 12.76
C THR A 5 24.37 30.30 13.75
N ILE A 6 23.24 30.31 14.48
CA ILE A 6 22.89 29.27 15.46
C ILE A 6 22.27 28.06 14.75
N ASP A 7 21.46 28.29 13.70
CA ASP A 7 20.93 27.23 12.84
C ASP A 7 22.05 26.41 12.17
N ALA A 8 23.18 27.04 11.85
CA ALA A 8 24.33 26.37 11.22
C ALA A 8 25.08 25.42 12.18
N ILE A 9 25.15 25.74 13.47
CA ILE A 9 25.91 24.94 14.46
C ILE A 9 25.08 23.75 14.93
N GLY A 10 23.76 23.90 15.08
CA GLY A 10 22.87 22.80 15.45
C GLY A 10 22.67 21.73 14.35
N MET A 11 22.78 22.13 13.08
CA MET A 11 22.80 21.19 11.94
C MET A 11 24.13 20.44 11.78
N SER A 12 25.21 20.87 12.44
CA SER A 12 26.57 20.33 12.20
C SER A 12 26.78 18.88 12.63
N ASN A 13 25.91 18.31 13.46
CA ASN A 13 26.03 16.92 13.95
C ASN A 13 25.01 15.92 13.38
N PHE A 14 24.09 16.34 12.50
CA PHE A 14 23.15 15.41 11.87
C PHE A 14 23.57 15.10 10.43
N ASN A 15 24.11 13.90 10.19
CA ASN A 15 24.49 13.47 8.86
C ASN A 15 23.26 13.07 8.03
N HIS A 16 22.79 13.99 7.19
CA HIS A 16 21.68 13.77 6.26
C HIS A 16 21.97 12.69 5.20
N ARG A 17 23.25 12.36 4.96
CA ARG A 17 23.70 11.36 3.97
C ARG A 17 24.09 10.03 4.60
N ASP A 18 23.69 9.80 5.85
CA ASP A 18 23.90 8.50 6.49
C ASP A 18 23.22 7.39 5.67
N ASN A 19 23.92 6.29 5.45
CA ASN A 19 23.49 5.18 4.61
C ASN A 19 22.13 4.61 5.08
N LYS A 20 21.81 4.75 6.37
CA LYS A 20 20.51 4.36 6.94
C LYS A 20 19.29 5.13 6.41
N TYR A 21 19.50 6.28 5.77
CA TYR A 21 18.44 7.11 5.16
C TYR A 21 18.43 7.03 3.63
N THR A 22 19.04 5.98 3.09
CA THR A 22 19.06 5.71 1.65
C THR A 22 18.38 4.37 1.35
N CYS A 23 17.81 4.27 0.16
CA CYS A 23 17.17 3.09 -0.40
C CYS A 23 17.75 2.82 -1.80
N CYS A 24 17.42 1.66 -2.38
CA CYS A 24 17.96 1.21 -3.68
C CYS A 24 19.50 1.21 -3.71
N CYS A 25 20.12 0.32 -2.93
CA CYS A 25 21.58 0.14 -2.89
C CYS A 25 22.38 1.39 -2.48
N GLY A 26 21.77 2.30 -1.70
CA GLY A 26 22.45 3.51 -1.22
C GLY A 26 22.25 4.75 -2.09
N ASN A 27 21.56 4.62 -3.23
CA ASN A 27 21.54 5.67 -4.26
C ASN A 27 20.42 6.70 -4.10
N ILE A 28 19.29 6.32 -3.48
CA ILE A 28 18.10 7.19 -3.41
C ILE A 28 17.82 7.55 -1.96
N HIS A 29 17.82 8.84 -1.64
CA HIS A 29 17.41 9.31 -0.30
C HIS A 29 15.94 8.99 -0.04
N VAL A 30 15.62 8.53 1.17
CA VAL A 30 14.26 8.07 1.55
C VAL A 30 13.18 9.12 1.30
N LEU A 31 13.48 10.41 1.47
CA LEU A 31 12.51 11.47 1.19
C LEU A 31 12.15 11.57 -0.29
N SER A 32 13.13 11.41 -1.18
CA SER A 32 12.91 11.45 -2.63
C SER A 32 12.11 10.23 -3.08
N ALA A 33 12.42 9.05 -2.52
CA ALA A 33 11.66 7.83 -2.78
C ALA A 33 10.21 7.94 -2.29
N THR A 34 9.97 8.45 -1.07
CA THR A 34 8.61 8.64 -0.55
C THR A 34 7.83 9.69 -1.35
N ARG A 35 8.48 10.73 -1.89
CA ARG A 35 7.84 11.66 -2.83
C ARG A 35 7.43 10.99 -4.13
N ALA A 36 8.28 10.14 -4.70
CA ALA A 36 7.94 9.37 -5.90
C ALA A 36 6.74 8.43 -5.64
N ILE A 37 6.72 7.75 -4.48
CA ILE A 37 5.58 6.93 -4.05
C ILE A 37 4.31 7.79 -3.93
N ALA A 38 4.38 8.98 -3.31
CA ALA A 38 3.23 9.86 -3.19
C ALA A 38 2.67 10.27 -4.57
N VAL A 39 3.53 10.61 -5.54
CA VAL A 39 3.10 10.92 -6.92
C VAL A 39 2.43 9.72 -7.56
N LEU A 40 2.99 8.52 -7.41
CA LEU A 40 2.39 7.30 -7.94
C LEU A 40 1.02 7.02 -7.30
N CYS A 41 0.88 7.21 -5.99
CA CYS A 41 -0.40 7.07 -5.28
C CYS A 41 -1.44 8.10 -5.76
N VAL A 42 -1.05 9.33 -6.09
CA VAL A 42 -1.95 10.32 -6.71
C VAL A 42 -2.47 9.80 -8.05
N ILE A 43 -1.59 9.27 -8.91
CA ILE A 43 -1.99 8.73 -10.21
C ILE A 43 -2.98 7.56 -10.02
N LEU A 44 -2.67 6.63 -9.10
CA LEU A 44 -3.56 5.50 -8.81
C LEU A 44 -4.93 5.94 -8.28
N LEU A 45 -4.97 6.94 -7.40
CA LEU A 45 -6.24 7.47 -6.88
C LEU A 45 -7.07 8.14 -7.98
N VAL A 46 -6.41 8.85 -8.92
CA VAL A 46 -7.09 9.43 -10.09
C VAL A 46 -7.65 8.33 -10.99
N CYS A 47 -6.89 7.26 -11.25
CA CYS A 47 -7.38 6.10 -12.00
C CYS A 47 -8.60 5.46 -11.31
N GLU A 48 -8.55 5.25 -9.98
CA GLU A 48 -9.67 4.72 -9.21
C GLU A 48 -10.91 5.62 -9.29
N ALA A 49 -10.73 6.94 -9.24
CA ALA A 49 -11.81 7.91 -9.38
C ALA A 49 -12.44 7.87 -10.79
N LEU A 50 -11.63 7.72 -11.83
CA LEU A 50 -12.11 7.57 -13.20
C LEU A 50 -12.90 6.27 -13.38
N THR A 51 -12.40 5.15 -12.87
CA THR A 51 -13.13 3.87 -12.89
C THR A 51 -14.44 3.97 -12.12
N CYS A 52 -14.46 4.64 -10.96
CA CYS A 52 -15.70 4.88 -10.23
C CYS A 52 -16.69 5.72 -11.04
N ALA A 53 -16.22 6.77 -11.73
CA ALA A 53 -17.06 7.60 -12.58
C ALA A 53 -17.65 6.80 -13.75
N GLN A 54 -16.85 5.95 -14.39
CA GLN A 54 -17.31 5.06 -15.47
C GLN A 54 -18.38 4.09 -14.99
N ASN A 55 -18.13 3.40 -13.87
CA ASN A 55 -19.11 2.47 -13.29
C ASN A 55 -20.45 3.15 -12.94
N VAL A 56 -20.41 4.42 -12.52
CA VAL A 56 -21.65 5.20 -12.22
C VAL A 56 -22.40 5.56 -13.50
N VAL A 57 -21.67 5.90 -14.57
CA VAL A 57 -22.29 6.27 -15.86
C VAL A 57 -22.91 5.06 -16.55
N GLU A 58 -22.26 3.89 -16.46
CA GLU A 58 -22.70 2.65 -17.11
C GLU A 58 -23.79 1.91 -16.31
N ASP A 59 -24.10 2.36 -15.09
CA ASP A 59 -24.99 1.68 -14.14
C ASP A 59 -24.56 0.21 -13.88
N ASP A 60 -23.24 -0.03 -13.99
CA ASP A 60 -22.61 -1.35 -13.90
C ASP A 60 -22.54 -1.87 -12.45
N PHE A 61 -23.12 -1.13 -11.51
CA PHE A 61 -23.20 -1.55 -10.12
C PHE A 61 -24.27 -2.63 -9.93
N THR A 62 -23.81 -3.87 -9.92
CA THR A 62 -24.61 -5.05 -9.59
C THR A 62 -25.32 -4.97 -8.23
N SER A 63 -24.86 -4.10 -7.31
CA SER A 63 -25.54 -3.82 -6.05
C SER A 63 -25.20 -2.43 -5.48
N ASN A 64 -26.16 -1.83 -4.76
CA ASN A 64 -25.96 -0.57 -4.01
C ASN A 64 -24.79 -0.65 -3.03
N TYR A 65 -24.49 -1.84 -2.51
CA TYR A 65 -23.35 -2.07 -1.61
C TYR A 65 -22.00 -1.93 -2.34
N GLY A 66 -21.92 -2.31 -3.62
CA GLY A 66 -20.71 -2.16 -4.42
C GLY A 66 -20.33 -0.69 -4.63
N LEU A 67 -21.31 0.14 -5.00
CA LEU A 67 -21.11 1.59 -5.15
C LEU A 67 -20.69 2.24 -3.83
N MET A 68 -21.35 1.89 -2.72
CA MET A 68 -21.01 2.42 -1.41
C MET A 68 -19.59 2.03 -0.98
N ALA A 69 -19.17 0.78 -1.23
CA ALA A 69 -17.82 0.33 -0.93
C ALA A 69 -16.76 1.07 -1.77
N GLN A 70 -17.02 1.30 -3.06
CA GLN A 70 -16.10 2.01 -3.95
C GLN A 70 -15.95 3.49 -3.56
N ILE A 71 -17.05 4.17 -3.24
CA ILE A 71 -17.01 5.56 -2.74
C ILE A 71 -16.25 5.63 -1.41
N LEU A 72 -16.49 4.68 -0.50
CA LEU A 72 -15.80 4.65 0.79
C LEU A 72 -14.29 4.42 0.61
N SER A 73 -13.90 3.56 -0.32
CA SER A 73 -12.49 3.35 -0.71
C SER A 73 -11.84 4.66 -1.16
N LEU A 74 -12.48 5.39 -2.07
CA LEU A 74 -11.99 6.69 -2.57
C LEU A 74 -11.84 7.73 -1.46
N VAL A 75 -12.81 7.82 -0.55
CA VAL A 75 -12.76 8.78 0.57
C VAL A 75 -11.60 8.44 1.52
N ILE A 76 -11.45 7.17 1.90
CA ILE A 76 -10.36 6.72 2.77
C ILE A 76 -9.01 6.91 2.07
N GLY A 77 -8.90 6.52 0.80
CA GLY A 77 -7.69 6.67 -0.01
C GLY A 77 -7.26 8.12 -0.15
N SER A 78 -8.21 9.01 -0.46
CA SER A 78 -7.98 10.46 -0.54
C SER A 78 -7.51 11.05 0.79
N PHE A 79 -8.13 10.66 1.91
CA PHE A 79 -7.72 11.12 3.24
C PHE A 79 -6.29 10.69 3.57
N VAL A 80 -5.98 9.40 3.37
CA VAL A 80 -4.67 8.82 3.64
C VAL A 80 -3.58 9.44 2.76
N LEU A 81 -3.87 9.67 1.48
CA LEU A 81 -2.96 10.31 0.54
C LEU A 81 -2.72 11.78 0.88
N THR A 82 -3.78 12.50 1.25
CA THR A 82 -3.67 13.90 1.69
C THR A 82 -2.77 13.99 2.92
N ALA A 83 -2.94 13.09 3.89
CA ALA A 83 -2.07 13.03 5.05
C ALA A 83 -0.59 12.75 4.68
N LEU A 84 -0.34 11.84 3.72
CA LEU A 84 1.01 11.59 3.21
C LEU A 84 1.62 12.86 2.57
N VAL A 85 0.89 13.51 1.66
CA VAL A 85 1.37 14.69 0.94
C VAL A 85 1.62 15.85 1.91
N LEU A 86 0.68 16.15 2.80
CA LEU A 86 0.86 17.19 3.82
C LEU A 86 1.99 16.84 4.78
N GLY A 87 2.16 15.56 5.12
CA GLY A 87 3.27 15.09 5.95
C GLY A 87 4.64 15.29 5.31
N LEU A 88 4.73 15.11 3.99
CA LEU A 88 5.94 15.38 3.21
C LEU A 88 6.20 16.88 3.03
N LEU A 89 5.15 17.70 2.82
CA LEU A 89 5.27 19.15 2.65
C LEU A 89 5.66 19.85 3.96
N PHE A 90 5.04 19.47 5.07
CA PHE A 90 5.34 20.06 6.40
C PHE A 90 6.45 19.33 7.15
N GLU A 91 7.04 18.29 6.57
CA GLU A 91 8.04 17.41 7.23
C GLU A 91 7.58 16.89 8.61
N ARG A 92 6.27 16.68 8.78
CA ARG A 92 5.66 16.26 10.04
C ARG A 92 5.48 14.75 10.07
N LYS A 93 6.34 14.07 10.84
CA LYS A 93 6.29 12.60 11.03
C LYS A 93 4.91 12.04 11.42
N LEU A 94 4.12 12.78 12.20
CA LEU A 94 2.80 12.31 12.66
C LEU A 94 1.79 12.19 11.50
N LEU A 95 1.93 13.01 10.45
CA LEU A 95 1.04 12.96 9.28
C LEU A 95 1.37 11.77 8.36
N LEU A 96 2.56 11.17 8.47
CA LEU A 96 2.90 9.93 7.75
C LEU A 96 2.30 8.69 8.43
N LEU A 97 1.92 8.79 9.71
CA LEU A 97 1.39 7.67 10.49
C LEU A 97 0.12 7.05 9.88
N PRO A 98 -0.93 7.80 9.49
CA PRO A 98 -2.13 7.21 8.90
C PRO A 98 -1.83 6.41 7.62
N PHE A 99 -0.89 6.88 6.80
CA PHE A 99 -0.45 6.16 5.60
C PHE A 99 0.26 4.85 5.94
N ILE A 100 1.21 4.89 6.88
CA ILE A 100 1.93 3.69 7.33
C ILE A 100 0.98 2.67 7.96
N LEU A 101 0.02 3.12 8.78
CA LEU A 101 -0.98 2.25 9.40
C LEU A 101 -1.90 1.62 8.36
N SER A 102 -2.43 2.40 7.42
CA SER A 102 -3.27 1.89 6.33
C SER A 102 -2.52 0.86 5.46
N MET A 103 -1.27 1.15 5.08
CA MET A 103 -0.41 0.19 4.36
C MET A 103 -0.11 -1.08 5.17
N SER A 104 0.09 -0.96 6.48
CA SER A 104 0.33 -2.11 7.35
C SER A 104 -0.91 -3.00 7.46
N LEU A 105 -2.10 -2.42 7.67
CA LEU A 105 -3.36 -3.17 7.72
C LEU A 105 -3.63 -3.90 6.39
N THR A 106 -3.48 -3.21 5.27
CA THR A 106 -3.68 -3.81 3.93
C THR A 106 -2.69 -4.93 3.65
N THR A 107 -1.43 -4.79 4.07
CA THR A 107 -0.40 -5.84 3.96
C THR A 107 -0.77 -7.08 4.76
N ILE A 108 -1.25 -6.91 6.00
CA ILE A 108 -1.70 -8.03 6.85
C ILE A 108 -2.90 -8.73 6.19
N PHE A 109 -3.89 -7.95 5.74
CA PHE A 109 -5.07 -8.50 5.07
C PHE A 109 -4.70 -9.28 3.80
N MET A 110 -3.84 -8.73 2.94
CA MET A 110 -3.35 -9.41 1.74
C MET A 110 -2.59 -10.70 2.07
N SER A 111 -1.78 -10.70 3.13
CA SER A 111 -1.05 -11.88 3.58
C SER A 111 -1.99 -13.00 4.04
N LEU A 112 -3.05 -12.64 4.80
CA LEU A 112 -4.08 -13.59 5.21
C LEU A 112 -4.86 -14.14 4.03
N LEU A 113 -5.17 -13.30 3.05
CA LEU A 113 -5.87 -13.70 1.83
C LEU A 113 -5.02 -14.69 1.01
N ILE A 114 -3.74 -14.40 0.82
CA ILE A 114 -2.80 -15.31 0.14
C ILE A 114 -2.71 -16.64 0.89
N PHE A 115 -2.63 -16.61 2.22
CA PHE A 115 -2.61 -17.82 3.05
C PHE A 115 -3.89 -18.65 2.87
N PHE A 116 -5.06 -18.00 2.85
CA PHE A 116 -6.32 -18.65 2.56
C PHE A 116 -6.35 -19.29 1.15
N LEU A 117 -5.92 -18.56 0.12
CA LEU A 117 -5.85 -19.10 -1.25
C LEU A 117 -4.88 -20.28 -1.37
N LEU A 118 -3.76 -20.27 -0.63
CA LEU A 118 -2.84 -21.40 -0.54
C LEU A 118 -3.49 -22.63 0.11
N ILE A 119 -4.28 -22.44 1.17
CA ILE A 119 -5.06 -23.54 1.77
C ILE A 119 -6.05 -24.10 0.75
N VAL A 120 -6.75 -23.25 -0.01
CA VAL A 120 -7.67 -23.70 -1.06
C VAL A 120 -6.93 -24.48 -2.17
N LEU A 121 -5.75 -24.01 -2.57
CA LEU A 121 -4.96 -24.64 -3.65
C LEU A 121 -4.34 -25.99 -3.25
N LEU A 122 -3.88 -26.10 -2.00
CA LEU A 122 -3.16 -27.28 -1.47
C LEU A 122 -4.08 -28.28 -0.77
N GLY A 123 -5.22 -27.83 -0.23
CA GLY A 123 -6.19 -28.66 0.47
C GLY A 123 -7.13 -29.42 -0.47
N ASN A 124 -8.26 -29.89 0.08
CA ASN A 124 -9.33 -30.52 -0.70
C ASN A 124 -10.06 -29.44 -1.53
N PHE A 125 -9.41 -29.08 -2.65
CA PHE A 125 -9.83 -28.02 -3.57
C PHE A 125 -11.31 -28.17 -3.94
N GLN A 126 -11.78 -29.37 -4.26
CA GLN A 126 -13.17 -29.59 -4.67
C GLN A 126 -14.18 -29.24 -3.56
N ASP A 127 -14.02 -29.76 -2.34
CA ASP A 127 -15.03 -29.54 -1.29
C ASP A 127 -15.12 -28.06 -0.88
N ILE A 128 -13.97 -27.40 -0.79
CA ILE A 128 -13.90 -26.01 -0.36
C ILE A 128 -14.37 -25.09 -1.49
N LEU A 129 -13.88 -25.29 -2.73
CA LEU A 129 -14.27 -24.48 -3.88
C LEU A 129 -15.77 -24.59 -4.16
N MET A 130 -16.34 -25.81 -4.10
CA MET A 130 -17.78 -26.02 -4.33
C MET A 130 -18.66 -25.34 -3.28
N SER A 131 -18.13 -25.05 -2.08
CA SER A 131 -18.85 -24.29 -1.05
C SER A 131 -18.86 -22.78 -1.30
N PHE A 132 -17.93 -22.27 -2.11
CA PHE A 132 -17.79 -20.83 -2.42
C PHE A 132 -18.26 -20.46 -3.83
N LEU A 133 -18.40 -21.43 -4.74
CA LEU A 133 -18.90 -21.19 -6.08
C LEU A 133 -20.43 -21.03 -6.07
N THR A 134 -20.91 -20.11 -6.89
CA THR A 134 -22.34 -19.98 -7.22
C THR A 134 -22.84 -21.27 -7.87
N ASP A 135 -24.12 -21.61 -7.67
CA ASP A 135 -24.72 -22.84 -8.19
C ASP A 135 -24.55 -23.00 -9.72
N GLU A 136 -24.52 -21.90 -10.46
CA GLU A 136 -24.30 -21.86 -11.90
C GLU A 136 -22.88 -22.34 -12.29
N THR A 137 -21.85 -21.79 -11.63
CA THR A 137 -20.46 -22.20 -11.84
C THR A 137 -20.22 -23.63 -11.37
N ARG A 138 -20.86 -24.04 -10.27
CA ARG A 138 -20.82 -25.42 -9.76
C ARG A 138 -21.35 -26.42 -10.77
N ASN A 139 -22.52 -26.14 -11.36
CA ASN A 139 -23.14 -27.01 -12.36
C ASN A 139 -22.33 -27.07 -13.66
N SER A 140 -21.67 -25.98 -14.05
CA SER A 140 -20.79 -25.97 -15.23
C SER A 140 -19.47 -26.73 -15.02
N LEU A 141 -19.01 -26.89 -13.78
CA LEU A 141 -17.79 -27.63 -13.45
C LEU A 141 -18.02 -29.11 -13.17
N ASN A 142 -19.20 -29.47 -12.68
CA ASN A 142 -19.50 -30.84 -12.24
C ASN A 142 -19.53 -31.80 -13.45
N GLY A 143 -18.41 -32.49 -13.70
CA GLY A 143 -18.23 -33.45 -14.79
C GLY A 143 -17.29 -33.02 -15.93
N ASN A 144 -16.73 -31.80 -15.90
CA ASN A 144 -15.76 -31.35 -16.91
C ASN A 144 -14.32 -31.27 -16.35
N PRO A 145 -13.47 -32.28 -16.54
CA PRO A 145 -12.11 -32.30 -15.99
C PRO A 145 -11.21 -31.17 -16.54
N LYS A 146 -11.56 -30.58 -17.70
CA LYS A 146 -10.83 -29.42 -18.23
C LYS A 146 -11.14 -28.14 -17.46
N GLY A 147 -12.37 -27.98 -16.97
CA GLY A 147 -12.77 -26.80 -16.20
C GLY A 147 -12.04 -26.72 -14.86
N GLU A 148 -11.90 -27.84 -14.16
CA GLU A 148 -11.18 -27.92 -12.88
C GLU A 148 -9.70 -27.53 -13.03
N ALA A 149 -9.03 -28.05 -14.07
CA ALA A 149 -7.63 -27.72 -14.34
C ALA A 149 -7.44 -26.22 -14.63
N VAL A 150 -8.35 -25.60 -15.39
CA VAL A 150 -8.30 -24.16 -15.72
C VAL A 150 -8.45 -23.31 -14.46
N ILE A 151 -9.42 -23.62 -13.58
CA ILE A 151 -9.58 -22.85 -12.33
C ILE A 151 -8.35 -23.00 -11.43
N ARG A 152 -7.79 -24.22 -11.32
CA ARG A 152 -6.60 -24.44 -10.51
C ARG A 152 -5.39 -23.65 -11.02
N VAL A 153 -5.19 -23.60 -12.34
CA VAL A 153 -4.13 -22.79 -12.96
C VAL A 153 -4.38 -21.29 -12.73
N ALA A 154 -5.62 -20.83 -12.89
CA ALA A 154 -5.97 -19.42 -12.63
C ALA A 154 -5.74 -19.03 -11.16
N LEU A 155 -6.08 -19.91 -10.22
CA LEU A 155 -5.82 -19.72 -8.79
C LEU A 155 -4.32 -19.68 -8.47
N ALA A 156 -3.53 -20.59 -9.04
CA ALA A 156 -2.08 -20.58 -8.86
C ALA A 156 -1.46 -19.29 -9.42
N LEU A 157 -1.91 -18.84 -10.58
CA LEU A 157 -1.47 -17.59 -11.19
C LEU A 157 -1.84 -16.37 -10.33
N SER A 158 -3.06 -16.33 -9.78
CA SER A 158 -3.50 -15.23 -8.92
C SER A 158 -2.67 -15.14 -7.64
N ILE A 159 -2.33 -16.28 -7.02
CA ILE A 159 -1.42 -16.32 -5.86
C ILE A 159 -0.04 -15.75 -6.21
N VAL A 160 0.54 -16.15 -7.35
CA VAL A 160 1.85 -15.66 -7.80
C VAL A 160 1.84 -14.14 -8.02
N ILE A 161 0.79 -13.62 -8.66
CA ILE A 161 0.62 -12.18 -8.86
C ILE A 161 0.48 -11.46 -7.51
N MET A 162 -0.34 -11.98 -6.58
CA MET A 162 -0.51 -11.38 -5.27
C MET A 162 0.77 -11.38 -4.43
N LEU A 163 1.61 -12.43 -4.54
CA LEU A 163 2.92 -12.46 -3.88
C LEU A 163 3.88 -11.40 -4.42
N MET A 164 3.85 -11.16 -5.75
CA MET A 164 4.62 -10.06 -6.35
C MET A 164 4.13 -8.71 -5.82
N ILE A 165 2.82 -8.47 -5.82
CA ILE A 165 2.21 -7.24 -5.28
C ILE A 165 2.58 -7.06 -3.80
N LEU A 166 2.49 -8.11 -2.99
CA LEU A 166 2.85 -8.08 -1.58
C LEU A 166 4.32 -7.71 -1.37
N SER A 167 5.21 -8.23 -2.21
CA SER A 167 6.64 -7.90 -2.16
C SER A 167 6.90 -6.42 -2.45
N VAL A 168 6.22 -5.86 -3.45
CA VAL A 168 6.29 -4.41 -3.76
C VAL A 168 5.70 -3.59 -2.61
N GLN A 169 4.58 -4.02 -2.03
CA GLN A 169 3.92 -3.35 -0.90
C GLN A 169 4.83 -3.31 0.34
N LEU A 170 5.46 -4.43 0.70
CA LEU A 170 6.41 -4.52 1.80
C LEU A 170 7.63 -3.62 1.57
N TRP A 171 8.11 -3.55 0.34
CA TRP A 171 9.19 -2.67 -0.04
C TRP A 171 8.81 -1.18 0.10
N TRP A 172 7.63 -0.78 -0.37
CA TRP A 172 7.10 0.59 -0.18
C TRP A 172 6.91 0.94 1.29
N LEU A 173 6.36 0.02 2.09
CA LEU A 173 6.19 0.19 3.53
C LEU A 173 7.54 0.41 4.22
N SER A 174 8.57 -0.37 3.85
CA SER A 174 9.93 -0.20 4.36
C SER A 174 10.50 1.20 4.07
N ILE A 175 10.33 1.70 2.83
CA ILE A 175 10.74 3.07 2.46
C ILE A 175 10.03 4.11 3.32
N CYS A 176 8.72 3.98 3.52
CA CYS A 176 7.93 4.93 4.31
C CYS A 176 8.30 4.91 5.79
N ILE A 177 8.57 3.73 6.37
CA ILE A 177 9.06 3.58 7.73
C ILE A 177 10.44 4.24 7.89
N ASN A 178 11.34 4.07 6.93
CA ASN A 178 12.64 4.71 6.96
C ASN A 178 12.53 6.23 6.83
N CYS A 179 11.61 6.74 6.00
CA CYS A 179 11.31 8.17 5.94
C CYS A 179 10.74 8.70 7.27
N TYR A 180 9.84 7.95 7.91
CA TYR A 180 9.34 8.30 9.25
C TYR A 180 10.46 8.37 10.29
N ARG A 181 11.37 7.38 10.29
CA ARG A 181 12.55 7.36 11.18
C ARG A 181 13.45 8.56 10.92
N TYR A 182 13.74 8.86 9.65
CA TYR A 182 14.51 10.05 9.26
C TYR A 182 13.89 11.35 9.82
N LEU A 183 12.60 11.58 9.63
CA LEU A 183 11.91 12.76 10.17
C LEU A 183 11.89 12.79 11.71
N SER A 184 11.82 11.62 12.35
CA SER A 184 11.87 11.49 13.81
C SER A 184 13.25 11.87 14.35
N ASP A 185 14.31 11.40 13.71
CA ASP A 185 15.69 11.65 14.12
C ASP A 185 16.10 13.11 13.83
N LYS A 186 15.72 13.65 12.66
CA LYS A 186 15.90 15.08 12.33
C LYS A 186 15.30 15.97 13.40
N ARG A 187 14.10 15.66 13.89
CA ARG A 187 13.43 16.41 14.97
C ARG A 187 14.17 16.27 16.31
N LYS A 188 14.63 15.06 16.66
CA LYS A 188 15.38 14.84 17.91
C LYS A 188 16.71 15.58 17.91
N ALA A 189 17.39 15.64 16.77
CA ALA A 189 18.63 16.41 16.60
C ALA A 189 18.39 17.90 16.85
N TRP A 190 17.30 18.45 16.31
CA TRP A 190 16.92 19.86 16.51
C TRP A 190 16.58 20.20 17.97
N ILE A 191 15.98 19.28 18.74
CA ILE A 191 15.66 19.50 20.16
C ILE A 191 16.91 19.41 21.06
N ARG A 192 17.91 18.61 20.69
CA ARG A 192 19.12 18.36 21.50
C ARG A 192 20.22 19.42 21.36
N THR A 193 20.01 20.46 20.57
CA THR A 193 20.90 21.61 20.53
C THR A 193 20.37 22.64 21.53
N PRO A 194 20.83 22.61 22.81
CA PRO A 194 20.50 23.68 23.74
C PRO A 194 21.09 24.98 23.16
N VAL A 195 20.25 26.02 23.14
CA VAL A 195 20.62 27.40 22.86
C VAL A 195 21.63 27.88 23.90
#